data_AF-A0AA37L7I0-F1
#
_entry.id   AF-A0AA37L7I0-F1
#
_cell.length_a   1.000
_cell.length_b   1.000
_cell.length_c   1.000
_cell.angle_alpha   90.00
_cell.angle_beta   90.00
_cell.angle_gamma   90.00
#
_symmetry.space_group_name_H-M   'P 1'
#
loop_
_entity.id
_entity.type
_entity.pdbx_description
1 polymer ?
#
loop_
_entity_poly.entity_id
_entity_poly.type
_entity_poly.pdbx_seq_one_letter_code
_entity_poly.pdbx_strand_id
1 'polypeptide(L)'
;MESPFFNGEPKSKAATFHGRLRLQEYMFSSAASTPPGGVAAGAPTTAATPSLQSPSPVPLRRSPRKATPLGLVPSPNRVTKQRTAGAGRTTKPVASTPESQTPPPPTSSVLSPKPECPDSDSADLALVPATTAAPVRDAAKPKRKRKAAGYAPPSTYAHLPPLTDILAPGLLILFVGLNPGLRTAALGHAYAHPSNLFWKLLHSSGITPRLCAPTEDRDLPHLYGLGNTNIVARPSRNGAELSKAEMDEGVDVLEAKVRGCRPEVVCIVGKGIWESIWRVRRGRGIRKAEFRYGWQDEGENMGVVVKGEEDGGDDASNKAWAGAKVFVATSTSGLAATLRPAEKEKIWRELGEWCERRRAEMKMDAL
;
A
#
# COMPACT_ATOMS: atom_id res chain seq x y z
N MET A 1 -52.80 0.45 -22.29
CA MET A 1 -52.88 -0.04 -20.89
C MET A 1 -51.49 -0.51 -20.47
N GLU A 2 -51.34 -0.91 -19.20
CA GLU A 2 -50.08 -0.95 -18.45
C GLU A 2 -49.10 -2.07 -18.85
N SER A 3 -47.88 -1.99 -18.29
CA SER A 3 -46.89 -3.08 -18.27
C SER A 3 -47.31 -4.23 -17.35
N PRO A 4 -46.62 -5.38 -17.40
CA PRO A 4 -45.85 -5.71 -16.20
C PRO A 4 -44.41 -6.24 -16.42
N PHE A 5 -43.50 -5.59 -15.70
CA PHE A 5 -42.21 -6.03 -15.14
C PHE A 5 -41.58 -7.42 -15.46
N PHE A 6 -40.32 -7.34 -15.89
CA PHE A 6 -39.26 -8.33 -15.61
C PHE A 6 -39.03 -8.56 -14.11
N ASN A 7 -38.53 -9.74 -13.72
CA ASN A 7 -37.89 -9.97 -12.43
C ASN A 7 -36.97 -11.21 -12.45
N GLY A 8 -35.72 -11.10 -11.98
CA GLY A 8 -34.86 -12.29 -11.78
C GLY A 8 -33.34 -12.15 -11.95
N GLU A 9 -32.66 -11.19 -11.30
CA GLU A 9 -31.19 -11.20 -11.18
C GLU A 9 -30.68 -11.61 -9.77
N PRO A 10 -29.47 -12.18 -9.65
CA PRO A 10 -28.96 -12.76 -8.41
C PRO A 10 -28.47 -11.73 -7.38
N LYS A 11 -28.86 -11.91 -6.11
CA LYS A 11 -28.55 -10.99 -5.00
C LYS A 11 -27.09 -11.14 -4.50
N SER A 12 -26.22 -10.20 -4.86
CA SER A 12 -24.91 -10.05 -4.18
C SER A 12 -25.07 -9.44 -2.78
N LYS A 13 -24.61 -10.13 -1.72
CA LYS A 13 -24.59 -9.57 -0.36
C LYS A 13 -23.55 -8.44 -0.25
N ALA A 14 -23.97 -7.24 0.15
CA ALA A 14 -23.08 -6.11 0.38
C ALA A 14 -22.33 -6.23 1.73
N ALA A 15 -21.03 -5.97 1.74
CA ALA A 15 -20.24 -5.85 2.97
C ALA A 15 -20.31 -4.41 3.50
N THR A 16 -21.09 -4.19 4.56
CA THR A 16 -21.21 -2.88 5.21
C THR A 16 -20.16 -2.70 6.31
N PHE A 17 -19.28 -1.72 6.15
CA PHE A 17 -18.46 -1.19 7.24
C PHE A 17 -18.59 0.34 7.28
N HIS A 18 -18.84 0.90 8.47
CA HIS A 18 -18.99 2.34 8.71
C HIS A 18 -18.07 2.84 9.84
N GLY A 19 -17.08 2.05 10.25
CA GLY A 19 -16.11 2.44 11.26
C GLY A 19 -15.14 3.51 10.77
N ARG A 20 -15.11 4.66 11.46
CA ARG A 20 -14.00 5.61 11.40
C ARG A 20 -12.83 4.98 12.16
N LEU A 21 -11.72 4.69 11.48
CA LEU A 21 -10.54 4.07 12.11
C LEU A 21 -10.03 4.96 13.26
N ARG A 22 -10.23 4.51 14.51
CA ARG A 22 -9.78 5.22 15.71
C ARG A 22 -8.33 4.86 15.99
N LEU A 23 -7.41 5.80 15.80
CA LEU A 23 -5.97 5.54 15.83
C LEU A 23 -5.44 5.02 17.18
N GLN A 24 -6.18 5.26 18.27
CA GLN A 24 -5.91 4.75 19.62
C GLN A 24 -6.12 3.24 19.74
N GLU A 25 -7.04 2.65 18.98
CA GLU A 25 -7.31 1.20 18.96
C GLU A 25 -6.18 0.40 18.26
N TYR A 26 -5.13 1.12 17.80
CA TYR A 26 -3.94 0.61 17.11
C TYR A 26 -2.66 1.17 17.77
N MET A 27 -2.67 1.25 19.10
CA MET A 27 -1.53 1.52 19.98
C MET A 27 -1.43 0.36 20.96
N PHE A 28 -0.30 -0.36 20.96
CA PHE A 28 -0.06 -1.44 21.92
C PHE A 28 0.26 -0.84 23.29
N SER A 29 -0.40 -1.32 24.34
CA SER A 29 -0.12 -0.86 25.71
C SER A 29 1.15 -1.54 26.23
N SER A 30 2.20 -0.77 26.48
CA SER A 30 3.45 -1.25 27.06
C SER A 30 3.31 -1.48 28.58
N ALA A 31 2.45 -2.41 28.97
CA ALA A 31 2.33 -2.88 30.34
C ALA A 31 3.55 -3.73 30.72
N ALA A 32 4.63 -3.08 31.16
CA ALA A 32 5.84 -3.74 31.63
C ALA A 32 5.57 -4.55 32.90
N SER A 33 6.16 -5.75 32.99
CA SER A 33 6.09 -6.60 34.17
C SER A 33 7.03 -6.09 35.26
N THR A 34 6.47 -5.62 36.38
CA THR A 34 7.24 -5.15 37.54
C THR A 34 7.77 -6.32 38.39
N PRO A 35 9.09 -6.52 38.54
CA PRO A 35 9.65 -7.35 39.60
C PRO A 35 9.70 -6.56 40.93
N PRO A 36 9.51 -7.21 42.10
CA PRO A 36 9.48 -6.49 43.38
C PRO A 36 10.86 -6.36 44.05
N GLY A 37 11.13 -5.17 44.61
CA GLY A 37 11.89 -5.02 45.86
C GLY A 37 13.34 -4.54 45.79
N GLY A 38 13.72 -3.76 46.81
CA GLY A 38 15.11 -3.60 47.27
C GLY A 38 15.85 -2.35 46.80
N VAL A 39 16.06 -1.38 47.69
CA VAL A 39 16.98 -0.24 47.49
C VAL A 39 18.06 -0.25 48.57
N ALA A 40 19.33 -0.27 48.16
CA ALA A 40 20.49 0.12 48.98
C ALA A 40 21.66 0.48 48.04
N ALA A 41 22.54 1.39 48.45
CA ALA A 41 23.63 1.89 47.60
C ALA A 41 25.01 1.61 48.22
N GLY A 42 26.04 1.45 47.38
CA GLY A 42 27.43 1.32 47.82
C GLY A 42 28.39 0.88 46.71
N ALA A 43 29.45 1.66 46.50
CA ALA A 43 30.62 1.39 45.66
C ALA A 43 31.83 2.16 46.27
N PRO A 44 33.10 1.90 45.91
CA PRO A 44 33.67 0.92 44.96
C PRO A 44 34.36 -0.26 45.72
N THR A 45 35.30 -1.11 45.25
CA THR A 45 36.49 -0.92 44.38
C THR A 45 37.14 -2.25 43.96
N THR A 46 38.03 -2.21 42.94
CA THR A 46 39.15 -3.16 42.64
C THR A 46 38.91 -4.66 42.34
N ALA A 47 39.13 -4.99 41.06
CA ALA A 47 40.13 -5.97 40.57
C ALA A 47 39.89 -7.50 40.57
N ALA A 48 40.66 -8.15 39.67
CA ALA A 48 40.97 -9.59 39.52
C ALA A 48 39.90 -10.55 38.96
N THR A 49 40.21 -11.12 37.79
CA THR A 49 39.61 -12.36 37.23
C THR A 49 40.13 -13.58 38.00
N PRO A 50 39.39 -14.71 38.01
CA PRO A 50 39.89 -15.82 37.19
C PRO A 50 38.80 -16.58 36.40
N SER A 51 39.28 -17.38 35.44
CA SER A 51 38.49 -18.33 34.63
C SER A 51 37.93 -19.49 35.47
N LEU A 52 36.81 -20.11 35.01
CA LEU A 52 36.74 -21.56 34.80
C LEU A 52 35.47 -22.05 34.05
N GLN A 53 35.71 -22.89 33.04
CA GLN A 53 34.89 -24.01 32.52
C GLN A 53 33.40 -23.82 32.11
N SER A 54 33.20 -23.90 30.79
CA SER A 54 32.02 -24.46 30.14
C SER A 54 32.00 -26.01 30.15
N PRO A 55 30.82 -26.66 30.13
CA PRO A 55 30.63 -27.98 29.52
C PRO A 55 29.88 -27.90 28.17
N SER A 56 30.21 -28.79 27.23
CA SER A 56 29.59 -28.91 25.89
C SER A 56 28.58 -30.08 25.80
N PRO A 57 27.74 -30.15 24.73
CA PRO A 57 26.51 -30.95 24.74
C PRO A 57 26.63 -32.40 24.21
N VAL A 58 25.61 -33.21 24.51
CA VAL A 58 25.40 -34.60 24.04
C VAL A 58 23.88 -34.87 23.84
N PRO A 59 23.43 -35.89 23.06
CA PRO A 59 22.91 -35.55 21.74
C PRO A 59 21.53 -36.14 21.34
N LEU A 60 21.10 -35.71 20.15
CA LEU A 60 20.08 -36.28 19.25
C LEU A 60 19.53 -37.70 19.57
N ARG A 61 18.20 -37.83 19.52
CA ARG A 61 17.51 -39.10 19.24
C ARG A 61 16.66 -38.98 17.96
N ARG A 62 16.87 -39.90 17.01
CA ARG A 62 16.22 -39.93 15.68
C ARG A 62 15.07 -40.95 15.62
N SER A 63 14.33 -40.90 14.50
CA SER A 63 13.59 -42.00 13.85
C SER A 63 12.13 -42.26 14.30
N PRO A 64 11.27 -42.86 13.43
CA PRO A 64 11.41 -43.16 11.99
C PRO A 64 10.24 -42.63 11.10
N ARG A 65 10.35 -42.87 9.78
CA ARG A 65 9.28 -42.65 8.77
C ARG A 65 8.14 -43.67 8.90
N LYS A 66 6.96 -43.32 8.37
CA LYS A 66 6.12 -44.21 7.52
C LYS A 66 5.62 -43.43 6.30
N ALA A 67 5.28 -44.12 5.21
CA ALA A 67 4.97 -43.50 3.92
C ALA A 67 4.04 -44.40 3.07
N THR A 68 3.35 -43.80 2.09
CA THR A 68 2.61 -44.45 0.98
C THR A 68 1.39 -45.32 1.39
N PRO A 69 0.46 -45.72 0.49
CA PRO A 69 0.52 -45.72 -0.99
C PRO A 69 -0.54 -44.85 -1.72
N LEU A 70 -0.54 -45.01 -3.05
CA LEU A 70 -1.32 -44.27 -4.06
C LEU A 70 -2.65 -44.98 -4.41
N GLY A 71 -3.59 -44.22 -4.97
CA GLY A 71 -4.69 -44.69 -5.83
C GLY A 71 -5.14 -43.52 -6.72
N LEU A 72 -4.80 -43.52 -8.02
CA LEU A 72 -5.48 -44.18 -9.15
C LEU A 72 -6.75 -43.45 -9.65
N VAL A 73 -6.73 -43.13 -10.93
CA VAL A 73 -7.79 -42.45 -11.70
C VAL A 73 -8.81 -43.49 -12.19
N PRO A 74 -10.05 -43.07 -12.54
CA PRO A 74 -10.32 -42.98 -13.98
C PRO A 74 -11.19 -41.79 -14.40
N SER A 75 -11.16 -41.49 -15.70
CA SER A 75 -12.04 -40.54 -16.39
C SER A 75 -12.92 -41.29 -17.40
N PRO A 76 -14.11 -40.78 -17.76
CA PRO A 76 -14.67 -41.13 -19.06
C PRO A 76 -15.26 -39.95 -19.87
N ASN A 77 -14.95 -39.99 -21.18
CA ASN A 77 -15.76 -39.59 -22.35
C ASN A 77 -16.75 -38.41 -22.26
N ARG A 78 -16.59 -37.34 -23.05
CA ARG A 78 -16.70 -37.24 -24.53
C ARG A 78 -18.12 -37.47 -25.06
N VAL A 79 -18.78 -36.36 -25.44
CA VAL A 79 -19.85 -36.33 -26.45
C VAL A 79 -19.54 -35.19 -27.44
N THR A 80 -19.74 -35.45 -28.74
CA THR A 80 -19.53 -34.47 -29.81
C THR A 80 -20.88 -34.05 -30.41
N LYS A 81 -21.05 -32.76 -30.71
CA LYS A 81 -22.01 -32.29 -31.72
C LYS A 81 -21.50 -31.01 -32.40
N GLN A 82 -22.10 -30.69 -33.56
CA GLN A 82 -21.46 -29.94 -34.64
C GLN A 82 -22.51 -29.04 -35.34
N ARG A 83 -22.05 -28.06 -36.13
CA ARG A 83 -22.83 -27.13 -36.98
C ARG A 83 -23.53 -26.01 -36.17
N THR A 84 -23.82 -24.82 -36.72
CA THR A 84 -23.71 -24.34 -38.12
C THR A 84 -23.31 -22.86 -38.17
N ALA A 85 -22.84 -22.38 -39.33
CA ALA A 85 -22.57 -20.96 -39.58
C ALA A 85 -23.83 -20.16 -39.98
N GLY A 86 -23.76 -18.83 -39.92
CA GLY A 86 -24.75 -17.88 -40.43
C GLY A 86 -24.21 -16.45 -40.41
N ALA A 87 -24.49 -15.64 -41.45
CA ALA A 87 -23.92 -14.30 -41.64
C ALA A 87 -24.92 -13.32 -42.27
N GLY A 88 -24.66 -12.01 -42.14
CA GLY A 88 -25.51 -10.89 -42.58
C GLY A 88 -25.75 -9.90 -41.43
N ARG A 89 -25.51 -8.57 -41.47
CA ARG A 89 -25.33 -7.53 -42.51
C ARG A 89 -26.62 -6.95 -43.14
N THR A 90 -27.15 -5.87 -42.52
CA THR A 90 -27.95 -4.74 -43.09
C THR A 90 -28.27 -3.78 -41.93
N THR A 91 -27.79 -2.52 -41.82
CA THR A 91 -27.98 -1.24 -42.57
C THR A 91 -29.09 -0.30 -42.02
N LYS A 92 -28.81 1.02 -42.06
CA LYS A 92 -29.62 2.17 -41.57
C LYS A 92 -30.94 2.37 -42.36
N PRO A 93 -31.93 3.17 -41.89
CA PRO A 93 -31.91 4.67 -41.79
C PRO A 93 -32.10 5.18 -40.34
N VAL A 94 -31.87 6.44 -39.90
CA VAL A 94 -31.83 7.81 -40.47
C VAL A 94 -33.21 8.49 -40.65
N ALA A 95 -33.50 9.49 -39.81
CA ALA A 95 -34.58 10.49 -39.98
C ALA A 95 -34.25 11.79 -39.20
N SER A 96 -34.65 12.94 -39.75
CA SER A 96 -34.38 14.32 -39.25
C SER A 96 -35.51 15.26 -39.75
N THR A 97 -35.75 16.49 -39.28
CA THR A 97 -35.06 17.38 -38.31
C THR A 97 -36.15 18.17 -37.52
N PRO A 98 -36.11 19.52 -37.40
CA PRO A 98 -35.43 20.40 -36.44
C PRO A 98 -36.26 20.51 -35.11
N GLU A 99 -36.40 21.56 -34.27
CA GLU A 99 -36.05 23.00 -34.13
C GLU A 99 -35.88 23.29 -32.59
N SER A 100 -35.44 24.44 -32.02
CA SER A 100 -34.66 25.63 -32.45
C SER A 100 -34.63 26.68 -31.29
N GLN A 101 -34.11 27.89 -31.57
CA GLN A 101 -34.26 29.18 -30.84
C GLN A 101 -33.75 29.37 -29.39
N THR A 102 -33.05 30.50 -29.19
CA THR A 102 -32.58 31.17 -27.95
C THR A 102 -32.08 32.57 -28.32
N PRO A 103 -31.78 33.49 -27.37
CA PRO A 103 -32.51 33.99 -26.19
C PRO A 103 -33.19 35.36 -26.56
N PRO A 104 -33.44 36.37 -25.68
CA PRO A 104 -32.38 37.29 -25.19
C PRO A 104 -32.69 37.87 -23.75
N PRO A 105 -32.37 39.12 -23.30
CA PRO A 105 -31.68 39.31 -21.99
C PRO A 105 -32.34 40.33 -21.00
N PRO A 106 -31.71 41.41 -20.48
CA PRO A 106 -31.29 41.45 -19.06
C PRO A 106 -31.78 42.66 -18.24
N THR A 107 -31.55 42.63 -16.92
CA THR A 107 -31.50 43.82 -16.05
C THR A 107 -30.28 43.82 -15.13
N SER A 108 -29.84 45.01 -14.73
CA SER A 108 -28.57 45.29 -14.04
C SER A 108 -28.77 46.01 -12.69
N SER A 109 -27.65 46.42 -12.05
CA SER A 109 -27.54 47.41 -10.94
C SER A 109 -27.73 46.86 -9.50
N VAL A 110 -27.12 47.43 -8.43
CA VAL A 110 -26.00 48.40 -8.31
C VAL A 110 -25.34 48.30 -6.91
N LEU A 111 -24.18 48.95 -6.75
CA LEU A 111 -23.28 49.18 -5.59
C LEU A 111 -23.64 48.79 -4.11
N SER A 112 -22.56 48.53 -3.37
CA SER A 112 -22.36 48.57 -1.90
C SER A 112 -22.62 49.98 -1.27
N PRO A 113 -22.56 50.24 0.08
CA PRO A 113 -21.48 49.82 1.00
C PRO A 113 -21.88 49.49 2.47
N LYS A 114 -20.83 49.28 3.28
CA LYS A 114 -20.77 48.99 4.73
C LYS A 114 -20.67 50.30 5.56
N PRO A 115 -21.25 50.35 6.77
CA PRO A 115 -20.48 50.57 8.01
C PRO A 115 -20.74 49.42 9.01
N GLU A 116 -19.81 48.90 9.83
CA GLU A 116 -18.84 49.51 10.77
C GLU A 116 -19.43 49.68 12.18
N CYS A 117 -18.62 49.37 13.21
CA CYS A 117 -19.07 49.11 14.58
C CYS A 117 -18.78 50.29 15.52
N PRO A 118 -19.42 50.30 16.70
CA PRO A 118 -18.77 50.77 17.92
C PRO A 118 -18.77 49.71 19.03
N ASP A 119 -17.72 49.70 19.85
CA ASP A 119 -17.64 48.98 21.12
C ASP A 119 -18.33 49.76 22.25
N SER A 120 -18.77 49.06 23.32
CA SER A 120 -18.56 49.45 24.74
C SER A 120 -19.29 48.51 25.71
N ASP A 121 -18.71 48.31 26.90
CA ASP A 121 -19.31 47.59 28.02
C ASP A 121 -20.44 48.36 28.71
N SER A 122 -21.43 47.62 29.23
CA SER A 122 -21.92 47.78 30.61
C SER A 122 -22.90 46.67 30.97
N ALA A 123 -22.93 46.28 32.24
CA ALA A 123 -23.89 45.32 32.78
C ALA A 123 -24.98 46.02 33.60
N ASP A 124 -26.21 45.50 33.56
CA ASP A 124 -27.07 45.49 34.75
C ASP A 124 -28.09 44.33 34.69
N LEU A 125 -28.79 44.13 35.81
CA LEU A 125 -29.62 42.95 36.13
C LEU A 125 -31.10 43.15 35.77
N ALA A 126 -31.72 42.13 35.16
CA ALA A 126 -33.17 42.02 35.01
C ALA A 126 -33.63 40.57 35.17
N LEU A 127 -34.89 40.38 35.60
CA LEU A 127 -35.40 39.11 36.14
C LEU A 127 -36.39 38.39 35.20
N VAL A 128 -36.34 37.05 35.21
CA VAL A 128 -37.38 36.06 34.77
C VAL A 128 -37.88 36.09 33.31
N PRO A 129 -38.56 35.03 32.79
CA PRO A 129 -38.78 33.68 33.33
C PRO A 129 -38.20 32.54 32.46
N ALA A 130 -38.13 31.33 33.01
CA ALA A 130 -37.76 30.14 32.24
C ALA A 130 -38.90 29.70 31.29
N THR A 131 -38.56 29.41 30.03
CA THR A 131 -39.48 28.80 29.04
C THR A 131 -38.81 27.60 28.37
N THR A 132 -39.45 26.43 28.43
CA THR A 132 -38.89 25.17 27.92
C THR A 132 -39.06 25.03 26.41
N ALA A 133 -38.07 25.46 25.63
CA ALA A 133 -38.02 25.24 24.19
C ALA A 133 -37.29 23.93 23.85
N ALA A 134 -37.99 22.95 23.26
CA ALA A 134 -37.38 21.71 22.79
C ALA A 134 -36.51 21.94 21.53
N PRO A 135 -35.38 21.23 21.36
CA PRO A 135 -34.52 21.42 20.19
C PRO A 135 -35.20 20.91 18.92
N VAL A 136 -35.51 21.84 18.01
CA VAL A 136 -36.01 21.52 16.66
C VAL A 136 -34.96 20.69 15.94
N ARG A 137 -35.36 19.52 15.43
CA ARG A 137 -34.45 18.61 14.72
C ARG A 137 -34.20 19.12 13.30
N ASP A 138 -33.05 19.78 13.12
CA ASP A 138 -32.57 20.20 11.81
C ASP A 138 -32.58 19.05 10.79
N ALA A 139 -33.27 19.25 9.66
CA ALA A 139 -33.43 18.24 8.64
C ALA A 139 -32.09 17.96 7.93
N ALA A 140 -31.51 16.78 8.16
CA ALA A 140 -30.19 16.42 7.67
C ALA A 140 -30.11 16.47 6.13
N LYS A 141 -29.41 17.50 5.61
CA LYS A 141 -29.23 17.74 4.17
C LYS A 141 -28.73 16.49 3.44
N PRO A 142 -29.33 16.10 2.30
CA PRO A 142 -29.03 14.83 1.64
C PRO A 142 -27.57 14.76 1.20
N LYS A 143 -26.84 13.77 1.72
CA LYS A 143 -25.42 13.55 1.41
C LYS A 143 -25.26 13.24 -0.08
N ARG A 144 -24.71 14.18 -0.86
CA ARG A 144 -24.37 13.99 -2.28
C ARG A 144 -23.56 12.69 -2.44
N LYS A 145 -24.13 11.69 -3.13
CA LYS A 145 -23.41 10.47 -3.51
C LYS A 145 -22.18 10.91 -4.33
N ARG A 146 -20.98 10.76 -3.76
CA ARG A 146 -19.73 11.03 -4.48
C ARG A 146 -19.68 10.06 -5.66
N LYS A 147 -19.57 10.57 -6.89
CA LYS A 147 -19.23 9.73 -8.04
C LYS A 147 -17.96 8.96 -7.72
N ALA A 148 -17.86 7.71 -8.15
CA ALA A 148 -16.60 6.98 -8.09
C ALA A 148 -15.53 7.81 -8.81
N ALA A 149 -14.37 7.98 -8.17
CA ALA A 149 -13.24 8.65 -8.82
C ALA A 149 -12.73 7.70 -9.90
N GLY A 150 -12.98 8.03 -11.17
CA GLY A 150 -12.28 7.43 -12.29
C GLY A 150 -10.91 8.07 -12.49
N TYR A 151 -10.29 7.73 -13.61
CA TYR A 151 -9.02 8.32 -14.07
C TYR A 151 -9.02 9.86 -13.95
N ALA A 152 -7.94 10.41 -13.42
CA ALA A 152 -7.68 11.85 -13.41
C ALA A 152 -6.35 12.10 -14.13
N PRO A 153 -6.30 12.97 -15.18
CA PRO A 153 -5.11 13.18 -15.97
C PRO A 153 -3.97 13.81 -15.14
N PRO A 154 -2.70 13.65 -15.54
CA PRO A 154 -1.54 14.15 -14.79
C PRO A 154 -1.62 15.64 -14.42
N SER A 155 -2.18 16.47 -15.31
CA SER A 155 -2.40 17.91 -15.10
C SER A 155 -3.24 18.25 -13.85
N THR A 156 -4.09 17.33 -13.38
CA THR A 156 -4.94 17.53 -12.18
C THR A 156 -4.12 17.87 -10.93
N TYR A 157 -2.90 17.33 -10.83
CA TYR A 157 -2.03 17.47 -9.65
C TYR A 157 -0.60 17.92 -9.99
N ALA A 158 -0.37 18.44 -11.20
CA ALA A 158 0.95 18.90 -11.65
C ALA A 158 1.50 20.12 -10.87
N HIS A 159 0.67 20.75 -10.02
CA HIS A 159 1.07 21.80 -9.07
C HIS A 159 1.68 21.26 -7.77
N LEU A 160 1.63 19.94 -7.53
CA LEU A 160 2.31 19.30 -6.41
C LEU A 160 3.69 18.80 -6.85
N PRO A 161 4.73 18.92 -6.00
CA PRO A 161 6.06 18.44 -6.36
C PRO A 161 6.07 16.90 -6.50
N PRO A 162 6.95 16.34 -7.35
CA PRO A 162 7.22 14.91 -7.34
C PRO A 162 7.84 14.50 -6.01
N LEU A 163 7.59 13.26 -5.59
CA LEU A 163 8.30 12.68 -4.45
C LEU A 163 9.69 12.21 -4.93
N THR A 164 10.75 12.64 -4.24
CA THR A 164 12.10 12.12 -4.45
C THR A 164 12.16 10.62 -4.10
N ASP A 165 12.71 9.79 -4.97
CA ASP A 165 13.01 8.40 -4.62
C ASP A 165 14.18 8.34 -3.62
N ILE A 166 14.14 7.36 -2.72
CA ILE A 166 15.17 7.10 -1.71
C ILE A 166 15.87 5.79 -2.12
N LEU A 167 16.98 5.93 -2.84
CA LEU A 167 17.76 4.84 -3.41
C LEU A 167 19.22 4.94 -2.97
N ALA A 168 19.84 3.80 -2.70
CA ALA A 168 21.27 3.66 -2.44
C ALA A 168 21.74 2.29 -2.98
N PRO A 169 23.04 2.10 -3.31
CA PRO A 169 23.57 0.78 -3.64
C PRO A 169 23.42 -0.21 -2.48
N GLY A 170 23.10 -1.47 -2.76
CA GLY A 170 23.15 -2.56 -1.78
C GLY A 170 22.08 -2.51 -0.67
N LEU A 171 20.94 -1.88 -0.93
CA LEU A 171 19.82 -1.83 0.02
C LEU A 171 19.34 -3.24 0.43
N LEU A 172 19.13 -3.46 1.73
CA LEU A 172 18.50 -4.67 2.25
C LEU A 172 17.06 -4.84 1.74
N ILE A 173 16.27 -3.75 1.70
CA ILE A 173 14.90 -3.75 1.13
C ILE A 173 14.61 -2.44 0.39
N LEU A 174 14.21 -2.53 -0.88
CA LEU A 174 13.57 -1.44 -1.62
C LEU A 174 12.04 -1.60 -1.59
N PHE A 175 11.33 -0.66 -0.98
CA PHE A 175 9.86 -0.64 -0.96
C PHE A 175 9.28 0.13 -2.15
N VAL A 176 8.43 -0.54 -2.93
CA VAL A 176 7.77 0.02 -4.11
C VAL A 176 6.32 0.37 -3.77
N GLY A 177 6.05 1.67 -3.63
CA GLY A 177 4.71 2.23 -3.52
C GLY A 177 3.98 2.31 -4.85
N LEU A 178 2.69 2.65 -4.81
CA LEU A 178 1.89 2.85 -6.01
C LEU A 178 2.26 4.20 -6.66
N ASN A 179 1.96 5.29 -5.96
CA ASN A 179 2.27 6.66 -6.33
C ASN A 179 2.17 7.58 -5.10
N PRO A 180 2.71 8.81 -5.16
CA PRO A 180 2.54 9.82 -4.11
C PRO A 180 1.06 10.18 -3.88
N GLY A 181 0.54 9.91 -2.69
CA GLY A 181 -0.72 10.53 -2.25
C GLY A 181 -0.54 12.05 -2.06
N LEU A 182 -1.59 12.86 -2.24
CA LEU A 182 -1.49 14.33 -2.20
C LEU A 182 -0.70 14.90 -0.99
N ARG A 183 -0.87 14.34 0.22
CA ARG A 183 -0.11 14.75 1.42
C ARG A 183 1.34 14.22 1.44
N THR A 184 1.61 13.08 0.83
CA THR A 184 2.97 12.55 0.64
C THR A 184 3.76 13.44 -0.33
N ALA A 185 3.12 13.88 -1.43
CA ALA A 185 3.70 14.86 -2.35
C ALA A 185 3.91 16.22 -1.66
N ALA A 186 2.86 16.80 -1.07
CA ALA A 186 2.93 18.13 -0.43
C ALA A 186 3.88 18.23 0.77
N LEU A 187 4.24 17.11 1.41
CA LEU A 187 5.25 17.07 2.49
C LEU A 187 6.62 16.59 1.99
N GLY A 188 6.77 16.14 0.75
CA GLY A 188 8.04 15.60 0.22
C GLY A 188 8.56 14.38 0.99
N HIS A 189 7.68 13.58 1.60
CA HIS A 189 8.03 12.47 2.50
C HIS A 189 7.17 11.22 2.28
N ALA A 190 7.82 10.06 2.21
CA ALA A 190 7.23 8.76 1.91
C ALA A 190 6.13 8.37 2.90
N TYR A 191 4.98 7.96 2.36
CA TYR A 191 3.81 7.49 3.12
C TYR A 191 3.26 8.45 4.20
N ALA A 192 3.64 9.75 4.21
CA ALA A 192 3.33 10.76 5.24
C ALA A 192 1.83 11.15 5.46
N HIS A 193 0.87 10.36 4.97
CA HIS A 193 -0.55 10.55 5.30
C HIS A 193 -0.92 9.79 6.59
N PRO A 194 -1.56 10.41 7.61
CA PRO A 194 -1.80 9.77 8.91
C PRO A 194 -2.68 8.50 8.92
N SER A 195 -3.41 8.21 7.83
CA SER A 195 -4.14 6.94 7.66
C SER A 195 -3.34 5.86 6.91
N ASN A 196 -2.08 6.12 6.56
CA ASN A 196 -1.19 5.13 5.99
C ASN A 196 -0.47 4.38 7.13
N LEU A 197 -0.40 3.06 7.01
CA LEU A 197 0.13 2.16 8.03
C LEU A 197 1.59 1.76 7.82
N PHE A 198 2.27 2.24 6.76
CA PHE A 198 3.65 1.83 6.40
C PHE A 198 4.62 1.92 7.59
N TRP A 199 4.72 3.09 8.21
CA TRP A 199 5.58 3.33 9.35
C TRP A 199 5.24 2.46 10.57
N LYS A 200 3.94 2.20 10.81
CA LYS A 200 3.50 1.28 11.87
C LYS A 200 3.85 -0.17 11.55
N LEU A 201 3.70 -0.61 10.29
CA LEU A 201 3.95 -1.96 9.83
C LEU A 201 5.44 -2.28 9.72
N LEU A 202 6.31 -1.31 9.38
CA LEU A 202 7.76 -1.44 9.49
C LEU A 202 8.18 -1.80 10.92
N HIS A 203 7.62 -1.09 11.90
CA HIS A 203 7.91 -1.32 13.31
C HIS A 203 7.29 -2.62 13.83
N SER A 204 5.99 -2.85 13.63
CA SER A 204 5.30 -4.03 14.17
C SER A 204 5.69 -5.35 13.50
N SER A 205 6.37 -5.31 12.35
CA SER A 205 7.00 -6.48 11.74
C SER A 205 8.43 -6.75 12.23
N GLY A 206 9.12 -5.78 12.82
CA GLY A 206 10.55 -5.86 13.17
C GLY A 206 11.52 -5.34 12.10
N ILE A 207 11.02 -4.83 10.97
CA ILE A 207 11.87 -4.26 9.91
C ILE A 207 12.58 -2.98 10.41
N THR A 208 11.97 -2.20 11.30
CA THR A 208 12.63 -1.14 12.07
C THR A 208 12.53 -1.41 13.58
N PRO A 209 13.60 -1.20 14.37
CA PRO A 209 13.61 -1.49 15.82
C PRO A 209 12.82 -0.47 16.65
N ARG A 210 12.29 0.58 16.02
CA ARG A 210 11.40 1.59 16.60
C ARG A 210 10.39 2.05 15.55
N LEU A 211 9.36 2.77 15.99
CA LEU A 211 8.49 3.52 15.10
C LEU A 211 9.23 4.75 14.58
N CYS A 212 9.59 4.74 13.29
CA CYS A 212 10.13 5.92 12.60
C CYS A 212 9.00 6.84 12.12
N ALA A 213 9.28 8.14 12.06
CA ALA A 213 8.42 9.16 11.49
C ALA A 213 8.66 9.31 9.97
N PRO A 214 7.67 9.82 9.20
CA PRO A 214 7.85 10.05 7.76
C PRO A 214 9.00 10.98 7.40
N THR A 215 9.41 11.85 8.31
CA THR A 215 10.52 12.79 8.14
C THR A 215 11.90 12.15 8.11
N GLU A 216 12.02 10.91 8.59
CA GLU A 216 13.26 10.12 8.68
C GLU A 216 13.48 9.23 7.45
N ASP A 217 12.66 9.39 6.40
CA ASP A 217 12.67 8.52 5.22
C ASP A 217 14.00 8.56 4.45
N ARG A 218 14.62 9.75 4.35
CA ARG A 218 15.94 9.94 3.73
C ARG A 218 17.08 9.27 4.50
N ASP A 219 16.93 9.01 5.80
CA ASP A 219 17.96 8.40 6.65
C ASP A 219 17.90 6.86 6.65
N LEU A 220 16.77 6.28 6.20
CA LEU A 220 16.54 4.83 6.17
C LEU A 220 17.61 4.00 5.43
N PRO A 221 18.25 4.46 4.33
CA PRO A 221 19.33 3.72 3.69
C PRO A 221 20.53 3.55 4.61
N HIS A 222 20.95 4.62 5.30
CA HIS A 222 22.10 4.61 6.19
C HIS A 222 21.81 3.87 7.49
N LEU A 223 20.66 4.15 8.12
CA LEU A 223 20.32 3.58 9.44
C LEU A 223 19.96 2.09 9.38
N TYR A 224 19.31 1.64 8.29
CA TYR A 224 18.60 0.36 8.26
C TYR A 224 18.71 -0.42 6.94
N GLY A 225 19.37 0.13 5.91
CA GLY A 225 19.43 -0.47 4.58
C GLY A 225 18.10 -0.45 3.82
N LEU A 226 17.19 0.49 4.11
CA LEU A 226 15.84 0.50 3.53
C LEU A 226 15.65 1.69 2.58
N GLY A 227 15.04 1.47 1.41
CA GLY A 227 14.77 2.50 0.42
C GLY A 227 13.31 2.57 -0.01
N ASN A 228 12.93 3.63 -0.72
CA ASN A 228 11.58 3.87 -1.20
C ASN A 228 11.55 4.34 -2.66
N THR A 229 10.64 3.79 -3.46
CA THR A 229 10.27 4.33 -4.77
C THR A 229 8.77 4.10 -5.05
N ASN A 230 8.27 4.57 -6.18
CA ASN A 230 6.91 4.28 -6.67
C ASN A 230 6.95 3.79 -8.12
N ILE A 231 5.98 2.95 -8.49
CA ILE A 231 5.80 2.53 -9.90
C ILE A 231 5.26 3.68 -10.76
N VAL A 232 4.41 4.55 -10.21
CA VAL A 232 3.95 5.79 -10.89
C VAL A 232 4.47 7.00 -10.13
N ALA A 233 5.19 7.89 -10.82
CA ALA A 233 5.82 9.06 -10.22
C ALA A 233 4.82 10.17 -9.83
N ARG A 234 3.72 10.34 -10.57
CA ARG A 234 2.82 11.50 -10.41
C ARG A 234 1.94 11.42 -9.15
N PRO A 235 1.67 12.56 -8.48
CA PRO A 235 0.70 12.58 -7.39
C PRO A 235 -0.74 12.26 -7.82
N SER A 236 -1.51 11.65 -6.92
CA SER A 236 -2.97 11.52 -7.03
C SER A 236 -3.64 11.48 -5.65
N ARG A 237 -4.97 11.50 -5.60
CA ARG A 237 -5.72 11.31 -4.35
C ARG A 237 -5.79 9.83 -3.96
N ASN A 238 -5.83 8.93 -4.95
CA ASN A 238 -5.96 7.49 -4.75
C ASN A 238 -5.68 6.70 -6.06
N GLY A 239 -5.49 5.38 -5.95
CA GLY A 239 -5.14 4.52 -7.09
C GLY A 239 -6.19 4.40 -8.21
N ALA A 240 -7.47 4.72 -7.97
CA ALA A 240 -8.50 4.71 -9.04
C ALA A 240 -8.42 5.93 -9.99
N GLU A 241 -7.62 6.94 -9.62
CA GLU A 241 -7.29 8.09 -10.49
C GLU A 241 -6.12 7.79 -11.44
N LEU A 242 -5.51 6.60 -11.35
CA LEU A 242 -4.48 6.10 -12.26
C LEU A 242 -5.08 5.15 -13.30
N SER A 243 -4.49 5.15 -14.50
CA SER A 243 -4.76 4.16 -15.54
C SER A 243 -3.91 2.90 -15.35
N LYS A 244 -4.24 1.82 -16.06
CA LYS A 244 -3.37 0.64 -16.13
C LYS A 244 -2.08 0.90 -16.91
N ALA A 245 -2.18 1.68 -18.00
CA ALA A 245 -1.05 2.03 -18.86
C ALA A 245 0.07 2.70 -18.06
N GLU A 246 -0.21 3.75 -17.29
CA GLU A 246 0.81 4.42 -16.44
C GLU A 246 1.50 3.48 -15.44
N MET A 247 0.78 2.48 -14.91
CA MET A 247 1.36 1.48 -14.00
C MET A 247 2.15 0.39 -14.73
N ASP A 248 1.83 0.12 -15.99
CA ASP A 248 2.54 -0.84 -16.84
C ASP A 248 3.82 -0.19 -17.44
N GLU A 249 3.72 1.06 -17.92
CA GLU A 249 4.85 1.93 -18.31
C GLU A 249 5.88 2.11 -17.18
N GLY A 250 5.41 2.16 -15.93
CA GLY A 250 6.25 2.24 -14.74
C GLY A 250 7.13 1.02 -14.46
N VAL A 251 6.86 -0.13 -15.09
CA VAL A 251 7.60 -1.39 -14.83
C VAL A 251 9.05 -1.30 -15.32
N ASP A 252 9.30 -0.84 -16.55
CA ASP A 252 10.66 -0.78 -17.10
C ASP A 252 11.55 0.23 -16.35
N VAL A 253 10.96 1.35 -15.94
CA VAL A 253 11.59 2.35 -15.07
C VAL A 253 11.96 1.76 -13.71
N LEU A 254 11.09 0.92 -13.15
CA LEU A 254 11.32 0.23 -11.88
C LEU A 254 12.42 -0.85 -12.00
N GLU A 255 12.38 -1.67 -13.06
CA GLU A 255 13.41 -2.67 -13.36
C GLU A 255 14.79 -2.01 -13.57
N ALA A 256 14.84 -0.81 -14.16
CA ALA A 256 16.06 -0.02 -14.31
C ALA A 256 16.58 0.52 -12.97
N LYS A 257 15.71 1.03 -12.10
CA LYS A 257 16.09 1.43 -10.73
C LYS A 257 16.66 0.24 -9.94
N VAL A 258 16.01 -0.92 -10.00
CA VAL A 258 16.45 -2.15 -9.31
C VAL A 258 17.81 -2.63 -9.84
N ARG A 259 18.06 -2.56 -11.15
CA ARG A 259 19.39 -2.80 -11.75
C ARG A 259 20.45 -1.85 -11.22
N GLY A 260 20.14 -0.57 -11.08
CA GLY A 260 21.08 0.46 -10.59
C GLY A 260 21.40 0.34 -9.09
N CYS A 261 20.39 0.09 -8.23
CA CYS A 261 20.61 0.06 -6.78
C CYS A 261 20.89 -1.34 -6.19
N ARG A 262 20.62 -2.41 -6.96
CA ARG A 262 20.93 -3.82 -6.61
C ARG A 262 20.53 -4.23 -5.17
N PRO A 263 19.25 -4.08 -4.77
CA PRO A 263 18.81 -4.44 -3.43
C PRO A 263 18.78 -5.96 -3.24
N GLU A 264 18.91 -6.45 -2.01
CA GLU A 264 18.67 -7.89 -1.74
C GLU A 264 17.19 -8.27 -1.98
N VAL A 265 16.26 -7.36 -1.61
CA VAL A 265 14.82 -7.57 -1.71
C VAL A 265 14.10 -6.36 -2.30
N VAL A 266 13.15 -6.61 -3.21
CA VAL A 266 12.15 -5.64 -3.65
C VAL A 266 10.80 -5.99 -3.02
N CYS A 267 10.29 -5.10 -2.16
CA CYS A 267 9.00 -5.25 -1.50
C CYS A 267 7.92 -4.44 -2.21
N ILE A 268 7.00 -5.13 -2.87
CA ILE A 268 5.89 -4.55 -3.64
C ILE A 268 4.72 -4.24 -2.69
N VAL A 269 4.47 -2.95 -2.41
CA VAL A 269 3.54 -2.47 -1.37
C VAL A 269 2.07 -2.44 -1.85
N GLY A 270 1.65 -3.49 -2.56
CA GLY A 270 0.25 -3.72 -2.90
C GLY A 270 0.01 -4.56 -4.15
N LYS A 271 -1.03 -5.40 -4.09
CA LYS A 271 -1.47 -6.31 -5.15
C LYS A 271 -1.57 -5.67 -6.54
N GLY A 272 -2.11 -4.46 -6.67
CA GLY A 272 -2.29 -3.78 -7.98
C GLY A 272 -0.97 -3.42 -8.69
N ILE A 273 0.11 -3.23 -7.93
CA ILE A 273 1.46 -3.00 -8.47
C ILE A 273 1.99 -4.32 -9.04
N TRP A 274 1.88 -5.40 -8.26
CA TRP A 274 2.27 -6.75 -8.71
C TRP A 274 1.46 -7.22 -9.92
N GLU A 275 0.16 -6.89 -9.98
CA GLU A 275 -0.69 -7.14 -11.14
C GLU A 275 -0.24 -6.39 -12.40
N SER A 276 0.51 -5.29 -12.29
CA SER A 276 1.08 -4.55 -13.43
C SER A 276 2.41 -5.16 -13.87
N ILE A 277 3.32 -5.42 -12.93
CA ILE A 277 4.58 -6.14 -13.19
C ILE A 277 4.31 -7.49 -13.88
N TRP A 278 3.31 -8.25 -13.41
CA TRP A 278 2.88 -9.49 -14.05
C TRP A 278 2.25 -9.29 -15.44
N ARG A 279 1.48 -8.21 -15.66
CA ARG A 279 0.91 -7.90 -17.00
C ARG A 279 2.00 -7.67 -18.02
N VAL A 280 3.00 -6.85 -17.69
CA VAL A 280 4.14 -6.55 -18.58
C VAL A 280 4.96 -7.81 -18.83
N ARG A 281 5.40 -8.51 -17.77
CA ARG A 281 6.24 -9.72 -17.88
C ARG A 281 5.58 -10.91 -18.59
N ARG A 282 4.25 -11.06 -18.50
CA ARG A 282 3.53 -12.26 -18.97
C ARG A 282 2.51 -11.98 -20.09
N GLY A 283 2.37 -10.73 -20.54
CA GLY A 283 1.40 -10.31 -21.56
C GLY A 283 -0.09 -10.47 -21.17
N ARG A 284 -0.39 -10.76 -19.89
CA ARG A 284 -1.76 -11.09 -19.42
C ARG A 284 -1.95 -10.77 -17.93
N GLY A 285 -3.20 -10.68 -17.50
CA GLY A 285 -3.52 -10.63 -16.07
C GLY A 285 -3.13 -11.91 -15.32
N ILE A 286 -2.77 -11.74 -14.04
CA ILE A 286 -2.58 -12.84 -13.08
C ILE A 286 -3.93 -13.45 -12.69
N ARG A 287 -4.00 -14.78 -12.61
CA ARG A 287 -5.19 -15.52 -12.17
C ARG A 287 -5.26 -15.57 -10.64
N LYS A 288 -6.46 -15.76 -10.08
CA LYS A 288 -6.64 -15.85 -8.61
C LYS A 288 -5.80 -16.95 -7.95
N ALA A 289 -5.52 -18.05 -8.66
CA ALA A 289 -4.69 -19.16 -8.19
C ALA A 289 -3.17 -18.94 -8.38
N GLU A 290 -2.77 -17.97 -9.19
CA GLU A 290 -1.36 -17.59 -9.40
C GLU A 290 -0.93 -16.49 -8.41
N PHE A 291 -1.87 -15.66 -7.94
CA PHE A 291 -1.58 -14.60 -6.98
C PHE A 291 -1.41 -15.13 -5.54
N ARG A 292 -0.27 -14.83 -4.93
CA ARG A 292 -0.01 -14.99 -3.49
C ARG A 292 0.76 -13.80 -2.90
N TYR A 293 0.43 -13.41 -1.68
CA TYR A 293 1.29 -12.54 -0.86
C TYR A 293 2.53 -13.33 -0.39
N GLY A 294 3.54 -12.62 0.13
CA GLY A 294 4.79 -13.21 0.60
C GLY A 294 5.88 -13.23 -0.48
N TRP A 295 6.94 -14.01 -0.22
CA TRP A 295 8.03 -14.27 -1.17
C TRP A 295 7.53 -14.85 -2.48
N GLN A 296 7.86 -14.26 -3.63
CA GLN A 296 7.59 -14.85 -4.95
C GLN A 296 8.69 -15.86 -5.32
N ASP A 297 8.52 -16.57 -6.43
CA ASP A 297 9.46 -17.60 -6.91
C ASP A 297 10.71 -16.93 -7.54
N GLU A 298 11.87 -17.60 -7.57
CA GLU A 298 13.14 -17.00 -8.03
C GLU A 298 13.10 -16.52 -9.50
N GLY A 299 12.31 -17.19 -10.35
CA GLY A 299 12.04 -16.76 -11.72
C GLY A 299 11.20 -15.47 -11.85
N GLU A 300 10.81 -14.87 -10.73
CA GLU A 300 10.17 -13.55 -10.64
C GLU A 300 11.09 -12.48 -9.99
N ASN A 301 12.38 -12.75 -9.76
CA ASN A 301 13.34 -11.74 -9.30
C ASN A 301 13.35 -10.48 -10.19
N MET A 302 13.66 -9.31 -9.61
CA MET A 302 13.67 -8.02 -10.33
C MET A 302 15.08 -7.52 -10.62
N GLY A 303 15.26 -6.88 -11.77
CA GLY A 303 16.51 -6.28 -12.21
C GLY A 303 17.61 -7.28 -12.61
N VAL A 304 17.25 -8.48 -13.07
CA VAL A 304 18.22 -9.49 -13.52
C VAL A 304 19.20 -8.91 -14.56
N VAL A 305 20.50 -9.15 -14.37
CA VAL A 305 21.57 -8.80 -15.31
C VAL A 305 22.24 -10.09 -15.77
N VAL A 306 22.00 -10.47 -17.02
CA VAL A 306 22.73 -11.55 -17.70
C VAL A 306 24.04 -10.98 -18.21
N LYS A 307 25.14 -11.75 -18.15
CA LYS A 307 26.42 -11.29 -18.71
C LYS A 307 26.33 -11.24 -20.23
N GLY A 308 26.61 -10.08 -20.83
CA GLY A 308 26.92 -9.99 -22.26
C GLY A 308 28.30 -10.59 -22.55
N GLU A 309 28.51 -11.09 -23.78
CA GLU A 309 29.79 -11.68 -24.19
C GLU A 309 30.83 -10.62 -24.63
N GLU A 310 30.41 -9.39 -24.95
CA GLU A 310 31.23 -8.39 -25.65
C GLU A 310 31.62 -7.13 -24.84
N ASP A 311 31.04 -6.88 -23.67
CA ASP A 311 31.43 -5.72 -22.82
C ASP A 311 32.73 -5.99 -22.06
N GLY A 312 33.87 -5.74 -22.73
CA GLY A 312 35.22 -5.79 -22.17
C GLY A 312 35.59 -4.62 -21.25
N GLY A 313 34.66 -4.17 -20.39
CA GLY A 313 34.87 -3.06 -19.45
C GLY A 313 34.83 -3.51 -18.00
N ASP A 314 35.87 -3.19 -17.22
CA ASP A 314 36.05 -3.58 -15.81
C ASP A 314 35.14 -2.86 -14.80
N ASP A 315 34.00 -2.29 -15.24
CA ASP A 315 33.02 -1.70 -14.33
C ASP A 315 32.24 -2.78 -13.57
N ALA A 316 32.30 -2.73 -12.24
CA ALA A 316 31.54 -3.58 -11.33
C ALA A 316 30.01 -3.51 -11.55
N SER A 317 29.50 -2.45 -12.19
CA SER A 317 28.10 -2.37 -12.62
C SER A 317 27.70 -3.52 -13.56
N ASN A 318 28.58 -3.96 -14.47
CA ASN A 318 28.24 -4.93 -15.52
C ASN A 318 28.41 -6.41 -15.12
N LYS A 319 28.68 -6.67 -13.83
CA LYS A 319 28.75 -8.04 -13.29
C LYS A 319 27.37 -8.70 -13.35
N ALA A 320 27.33 -9.98 -13.75
CA ALA A 320 26.12 -10.79 -13.76
C ALA A 320 25.45 -10.84 -12.38
N TRP A 321 24.11 -10.75 -12.35
CA TRP A 321 23.34 -10.68 -11.11
C TRP A 321 21.95 -11.30 -11.30
N ALA A 322 21.57 -12.23 -10.42
CA ALA A 322 20.30 -12.96 -10.47
C ALA A 322 19.05 -12.13 -10.10
N GLY A 323 19.21 -10.81 -9.97
CA GLY A 323 18.16 -9.89 -9.54
C GLY A 323 17.88 -9.93 -8.03
N ALA A 324 17.05 -8.99 -7.59
CA ALA A 324 16.55 -8.87 -6.22
C ALA A 324 15.37 -9.82 -6.00
N LYS A 325 15.30 -10.44 -4.81
CA LYS A 325 14.16 -11.30 -4.44
C LYS A 325 12.89 -10.47 -4.29
N VAL A 326 11.77 -10.93 -4.84
CA VAL A 326 10.50 -10.18 -4.75
C VAL A 326 9.66 -10.65 -3.56
N PHE A 327 9.21 -9.69 -2.76
CA PHE A 327 8.19 -9.88 -1.73
C PHE A 327 6.93 -9.08 -2.06
N VAL A 328 5.75 -9.72 -2.07
CA VAL A 328 4.48 -9.02 -2.33
C VAL A 328 3.74 -8.78 -1.03
N ALA A 329 3.68 -7.51 -0.62
CA ALA A 329 3.07 -7.08 0.63
C ALA A 329 1.64 -6.55 0.46
N THR A 330 0.95 -6.36 1.59
CA THR A 330 -0.37 -5.73 1.60
C THR A 330 -0.27 -4.22 1.46
N SER A 331 -1.25 -3.58 0.81
CA SER A 331 -1.26 -2.13 0.69
C SER A 331 -1.47 -1.45 2.05
N THR A 332 -0.58 -0.51 2.35
CA THR A 332 -0.49 0.24 3.61
C THR A 332 -1.50 1.39 3.68
N SER A 333 -2.16 1.74 2.58
CA SER A 333 -3.17 2.80 2.54
C SER A 333 -4.40 2.45 3.38
N GLY A 334 -4.85 3.37 4.24
CA GLY A 334 -6.12 3.27 4.96
C GLY A 334 -7.37 3.30 4.06
N LEU A 335 -7.23 3.54 2.75
CA LEU A 335 -8.29 3.33 1.76
C LEU A 335 -8.39 1.87 1.30
N ALA A 336 -7.34 1.06 1.50
CA ALA A 336 -7.26 -0.33 1.07
C ALA A 336 -7.77 -1.28 2.17
N ALA A 337 -9.10 -1.38 2.29
CA ALA A 337 -9.81 -2.17 3.31
C ALA A 337 -10.03 -3.67 2.93
N THR A 338 -9.23 -4.23 2.02
CA THR A 338 -9.42 -5.60 1.49
C THR A 338 -8.95 -6.72 2.42
N LEU A 339 -8.19 -6.39 3.47
CA LEU A 339 -7.63 -7.32 4.47
C LEU A 339 -7.74 -6.70 5.86
N ARG A 340 -7.97 -7.54 6.87
CA ARG A 340 -8.01 -7.17 8.29
C ARG A 340 -6.62 -6.73 8.78
N PRO A 341 -6.52 -5.87 9.80
CA PRO A 341 -5.22 -5.41 10.34
C PRO A 341 -4.25 -6.56 10.67
N ALA A 342 -4.69 -7.57 11.42
CA ALA A 342 -3.89 -8.75 11.77
C ALA A 342 -3.44 -9.59 10.56
N GLU A 343 -4.21 -9.61 9.46
CA GLU A 343 -3.81 -10.28 8.22
C GLU A 343 -2.71 -9.50 7.50
N LYS A 344 -2.77 -8.16 7.55
CA LYS A 344 -1.68 -7.29 7.06
C LYS A 344 -0.42 -7.46 7.90
N GLU A 345 -0.55 -7.40 9.22
CA GLU A 345 0.55 -7.56 10.18
C GLU A 345 1.25 -8.91 10.03
N LYS A 346 0.50 -10.02 9.89
CA LYS A 346 1.08 -11.35 9.61
C LYS A 346 1.91 -11.37 8.32
N ILE A 347 1.40 -10.78 7.23
CA ILE A 347 2.13 -10.74 5.95
C ILE A 347 3.39 -9.85 6.08
N TRP A 348 3.32 -8.72 6.79
CA TRP A 348 4.50 -7.88 6.99
C TRP A 348 5.54 -8.53 7.93
N ARG A 349 5.10 -9.31 8.93
CA ARG A 349 6.00 -10.05 9.83
C ARG A 349 6.85 -11.11 9.10
N GLU A 350 6.34 -11.74 8.05
CA GLU A 350 7.12 -12.70 7.22
C GLU A 350 8.38 -12.05 6.61
N LEU A 351 8.27 -10.80 6.16
CA LEU A 351 9.40 -10.00 5.66
C LEU A 351 10.28 -9.48 6.81
N GLY A 352 9.66 -9.12 7.94
CA GLY A 352 10.38 -8.68 9.15
C GLY A 352 11.27 -9.75 9.76
N GLU A 353 10.81 -10.99 9.86
CA GLU A 353 11.60 -12.12 10.35
C GLU A 353 12.78 -12.46 9.44
N TRP A 354 12.63 -12.26 8.13
CA TRP A 354 13.76 -12.34 7.20
C TRP A 354 14.74 -11.19 7.42
N CYS A 355 14.25 -9.96 7.60
CA CYS A 355 15.07 -8.77 7.86
C CYS A 355 15.86 -8.88 9.18
N GLU A 356 15.24 -9.44 10.22
CA GLU A 356 15.88 -9.77 11.50
C GLU A 356 17.01 -10.79 11.34
N ARG A 357 16.74 -11.93 10.66
CA ARG A 357 17.75 -12.96 10.39
C ARG A 357 18.90 -12.44 9.54
N ARG A 358 18.60 -11.77 8.42
CA ARG A 358 19.64 -11.26 7.50
C ARG A 358 20.55 -10.22 8.15
N ARG A 359 20.03 -9.37 9.05
CA ARG A 359 20.85 -8.46 9.87
C ARG A 359 21.66 -9.16 10.96
N ALA A 360 21.28 -10.36 11.40
CA ALA A 360 22.11 -11.18 12.28
C ALA A 360 23.25 -11.84 11.51
N GLU A 361 22.95 -12.40 10.32
CA GLU A 361 23.94 -12.93 9.37
C GLU A 361 25.00 -11.87 9.03
N MET A 362 24.59 -10.68 8.57
CA MET A 362 25.49 -9.55 8.27
C MET A 362 26.39 -9.12 9.45
N LYS A 363 25.98 -9.37 10.70
CA LYS A 363 26.80 -9.08 11.89
C LYS A 363 27.79 -10.19 12.20
N MET A 364 27.51 -11.43 11.80
CA MET A 364 28.47 -12.54 11.91
C MET A 364 29.47 -12.53 10.73
N ASP A 365 29.04 -12.08 9.55
CA ASP A 365 29.89 -11.86 8.37
C ASP A 365 30.94 -10.72 8.59
N ALA A 366 30.83 -9.96 9.68
CA ALA A 366 31.62 -8.77 10.00
C ALA A 366 32.42 -8.87 11.32
N LEU A 367 32.60 -10.10 11.84
CA LEU A 367 33.36 -10.42 13.06
C LEU A 367 34.51 -11.39 12.76
#